data_AF-A0A932V4J9-F1
#
_entry.id   AF-A0A932V4J9-F1
#
_cell.length_a   1.000
_cell.length_b   1.000
_cell.length_c   1.000
_cell.angle_alpha   90.00
_cell.angle_beta   90.00
_cell.angle_gamma   90.00
#
_symmetry.space_group_name_H-M   'P 1'
#
loop_
_entity.id
_entity.type
_entity.pdbx_description
1 polymer ?
#
loop_
_entity_poly.entity_id
_entity_poly.type
_entity_poly.pdbx_seq_one_letter_code
_entity_poly.pdbx_strand_id
1 'polypeptide(L)'
;MVKKLFFSDQLDVLVDFLLQETESDAPLHPRTLLVPHPELKNWLMLKIAEKKGIAAGYQIFTVDELLCRTMPHRIVLFAQLYQALEKSQNTEIQSYLQCKAKKITELADTLTALFYSYGKEGLELQSEGWQEELYRQLFLRQPLQLSAPLHCFACHFLSEKTWHEILQVESVSLYLFSPCQHFWEDLSTHWEKKKLLQCANPLSRRQLQSYLEEAPPLLANWGKMGRETLKILDAYDFHIEESYTEEKGDSALSQLRRNLLTFERTPIAQDRSIAIFQTGSSPWREIEILKENIEHLAKQGTPFSDMVVLAPDIDSYVPFIEFVFSDAIPYRILDVEIGQRSHFLQGLYRLLAFQPEKALLLFETSSF
;
A
#
# COMPACT_ATOMS: atom_id res chain seq x y z
N MET A 1 23.34 -11.83 11.71
CA MET A 1 22.17 -10.95 11.50
C MET A 1 21.03 -11.54 12.29
N VAL A 2 20.34 -10.75 13.11
CA VAL A 2 19.17 -11.23 13.87
C VAL A 2 17.94 -10.87 13.04
N LYS A 3 17.21 -11.89 12.58
CA LYS A 3 16.00 -11.74 11.78
C LYS A 3 14.85 -12.38 12.53
N LYS A 4 13.83 -11.59 12.84
CA LYS A 4 12.62 -12.06 13.52
C LYS A 4 11.40 -11.81 12.65
N LEU A 5 10.45 -12.73 12.70
CA LEU A 5 9.22 -12.68 11.94
C LEU A 5 8.04 -13.00 12.86
N PHE A 6 7.14 -12.03 13.01
CA PHE A 6 5.98 -12.12 13.87
C PHE A 6 4.71 -12.21 13.03
N PHE A 7 3.86 -13.20 13.31
CA PHE A 7 2.56 -13.37 12.67
C PHE A 7 1.39 -13.22 13.63
N SER A 8 0.31 -12.58 13.17
CA SER A 8 -0.96 -12.54 13.87
C SER A 8 -2.11 -12.20 12.93
N ASP A 9 -3.32 -12.63 13.26
CA ASP A 9 -4.57 -12.22 12.61
C ASP A 9 -5.11 -10.88 13.13
N GLN A 10 -4.40 -10.23 14.05
CA GLN A 10 -4.76 -8.94 14.62
C GLN A 10 -3.58 -7.97 14.66
N LEU A 11 -3.77 -6.77 14.12
CA LEU A 11 -2.74 -5.73 14.15
C LEU A 11 -2.42 -5.28 15.58
N ASP A 12 -3.38 -5.23 16.49
CA ASP A 12 -3.15 -4.85 17.89
C ASP A 12 -2.18 -5.81 18.60
N VAL A 13 -2.22 -7.11 18.29
CA VAL A 13 -1.28 -8.12 18.81
C VAL A 13 0.11 -7.94 18.20
N LEU A 14 0.20 -7.62 16.92
CA LEU A 14 1.48 -7.25 16.29
C LEU A 14 2.09 -6.00 16.93
N VAL A 15 1.25 -5.03 17.36
CA VAL A 15 1.73 -3.88 18.13
C VAL A 15 2.31 -4.33 19.46
N ASP A 16 1.71 -5.32 20.14
CA ASP A 16 2.27 -5.85 21.39
C ASP A 16 3.66 -6.47 21.19
N PHE A 17 3.84 -7.29 20.15
CA PHE A 17 5.16 -7.80 19.78
C PHE A 17 6.15 -6.68 19.48
N LEU A 18 5.71 -5.65 18.75
CA LEU A 18 6.56 -4.49 18.47
C LEU A 18 6.96 -3.77 19.76
N LEU A 19 6.04 -3.60 20.70
CA LEU A 19 6.31 -2.92 21.96
C LEU A 19 7.29 -3.70 22.83
N GLN A 20 7.19 -5.03 22.88
CA GLN A 20 8.11 -5.94 23.56
C GLN A 20 9.51 -5.89 22.94
N GLU A 21 9.60 -5.96 21.62
CA GLU A 21 10.88 -5.90 20.91
C GLU A 21 11.56 -4.53 21.00
N THR A 22 10.78 -3.47 21.24
CA THR A 22 11.30 -2.10 21.35
C THR A 22 11.43 -1.58 22.78
N GLU A 23 11.13 -2.43 23.77
CA GLU A 23 11.45 -2.16 25.18
C GLU A 23 12.97 -2.15 25.34
N SER A 24 13.51 -0.97 25.65
CA SER A 24 14.93 -0.74 25.83
C SER A 24 15.14 0.21 26.99
N ASP A 25 16.19 -0.05 27.77
CA ASP A 25 16.63 0.78 28.89
C ASP A 25 17.12 2.19 28.46
N ALA A 26 17.32 2.42 27.16
CA ALA A 26 17.77 3.70 26.60
C ALA A 26 16.60 4.48 25.96
N PRO A 27 15.97 5.44 26.68
CA PRO A 27 14.76 6.12 26.21
C PRO A 27 14.97 7.01 24.97
N LEU A 28 16.21 7.42 24.68
CA LEU A 28 16.57 8.29 23.57
C LEU A 28 17.10 7.55 22.33
N HIS A 29 17.22 6.22 22.38
CA HIS A 29 17.65 5.49 21.20
C HIS A 29 16.55 5.54 20.13
N PRO A 30 16.84 6.04 18.92
CA PRO A 30 15.84 6.07 17.86
C PRO A 30 15.44 4.65 17.48
N ARG A 31 14.13 4.43 17.31
CA ARG A 31 13.55 3.17 16.85
C ARG A 31 13.06 3.36 15.43
N THR A 32 13.70 2.70 14.46
CA THR A 32 13.35 2.87 13.05
C THR A 32 12.23 1.92 12.69
N LEU A 33 11.09 2.48 12.29
CA LEU A 33 9.91 1.75 11.84
C LEU A 33 9.67 1.99 10.36
N LEU A 34 9.33 0.94 9.65
CA LEU A 34 8.87 0.98 8.27
C LEU A 34 7.40 0.59 8.21
N VAL A 35 6.59 1.39 7.53
CA VAL A 35 5.17 1.10 7.28
C VAL A 35 4.87 1.22 5.78
N PRO A 36 3.85 0.52 5.25
CA PRO A 36 3.48 0.62 3.84
C PRO A 36 2.96 2.01 3.44
N HIS A 37 2.18 2.69 4.29
CA HIS A 37 1.50 3.95 3.94
C HIS A 37 1.34 4.91 5.14
N PRO A 38 1.25 6.25 4.93
CA PRO A 38 1.20 7.24 6.01
C PRO A 38 0.09 7.09 7.06
N GLU A 39 -1.10 6.61 6.70
CA GLU A 39 -2.22 6.45 7.64
C GLU A 39 -1.89 5.37 8.66
N LEU A 40 -1.20 4.31 8.26
CA LEU A 40 -0.75 3.28 9.19
C LEU A 40 0.29 3.84 10.17
N LYS A 41 1.14 4.78 9.74
CA LYS A 41 2.04 5.50 10.64
C LYS A 41 1.27 6.28 11.70
N ASN A 42 0.20 6.99 11.33
CA ASN A 42 -0.63 7.72 12.28
C ASN A 42 -1.37 6.78 13.24
N TRP A 43 -1.97 5.71 12.72
CA TRP A 43 -2.64 4.68 13.51
C TRP A 43 -1.67 4.04 14.51
N LEU A 44 -0.47 3.67 14.05
CA LEU A 44 0.54 3.01 14.89
C LEU A 44 1.02 3.95 16.00
N MET A 45 1.25 5.23 15.71
CA MET A 45 1.60 6.22 16.74
C MET A 45 0.51 6.38 17.79
N LEU A 46 -0.77 6.43 17.38
CA LEU A 46 -1.88 6.50 18.32
C LEU A 46 -1.99 5.24 19.17
N LYS A 47 -1.82 4.06 18.58
CA LYS A 47 -1.85 2.78 19.29
C LYS A 47 -0.70 2.60 20.27
N ILE A 48 0.50 3.02 19.90
CA ILE A 48 1.65 3.05 20.82
C ILE A 48 1.36 4.00 21.97
N ALA A 49 0.81 5.19 21.70
CA ALA A 49 0.47 6.15 22.75
C ALA A 49 -0.66 5.65 23.66
N GLU A 50 -1.65 4.95 23.13
CA GLU A 50 -2.72 4.30 23.90
C GLU A 50 -2.15 3.26 24.89
N LYS A 51 -1.20 2.42 24.43
CA LYS A 51 -0.62 1.34 25.26
C LYS A 51 0.48 1.79 26.21
N LYS A 52 1.36 2.73 25.80
CA LYS A 52 2.50 3.22 26.61
C LYS A 52 2.26 4.57 27.29
N GLY A 53 1.14 5.23 27.03
CA GLY A 53 0.84 6.60 27.47
C GLY A 53 1.51 7.71 26.64
N ILE A 54 2.60 7.39 25.93
CA ILE A 54 3.30 8.30 25.01
C ILE A 54 3.94 7.52 23.86
N ALA A 55 3.88 8.09 22.65
CA ALA A 55 4.64 7.62 21.50
C ALA A 55 5.78 8.61 21.18
N ALA A 56 6.99 8.32 21.66
CA ALA A 56 8.17 9.15 21.47
C ALA A 56 9.41 8.31 21.10
N GLY A 57 10.35 8.91 20.36
CA GLY A 57 11.59 8.24 19.95
C GLY A 57 11.43 7.26 18.78
N TYR A 58 10.27 7.21 18.12
CA TYR A 58 10.04 6.41 16.93
C TYR A 58 10.29 7.24 15.66
N GLN A 59 11.16 6.74 14.79
CA GLN A 59 11.39 7.27 13.45
C GLN A 59 10.63 6.39 12.46
N ILE A 60 9.40 6.80 12.14
CA ILE A 60 8.51 6.03 11.24
C ILE A 60 8.62 6.58 9.82
N PHE A 61 9.07 5.73 8.91
CA PHE A 61 9.18 5.99 7.48
C PHE A 61 8.15 5.16 6.71
N THR A 62 7.65 5.69 5.61
CA THR A 62 7.01 4.84 4.61
C THR A 62 8.06 4.09 3.80
N VAL A 63 7.66 2.98 3.17
CA VAL A 63 8.52 2.25 2.21
C VAL A 63 9.07 3.21 1.16
N ASP A 64 8.22 4.06 0.60
CA ASP A 64 8.61 5.02 -0.44
C ASP A 64 9.60 6.07 0.07
N GLU A 65 9.40 6.60 1.28
CA GLU A 65 10.35 7.53 1.91
C GLU A 65 11.72 6.87 2.12
N LEU A 66 11.74 5.60 2.54
CA LEU A 66 12.99 4.87 2.76
C LEU A 66 13.71 4.59 1.43
N LEU A 67 12.99 4.09 0.43
CA LEU A 67 13.54 3.82 -0.89
C LEU A 67 14.05 5.10 -1.56
N CYS A 68 13.35 6.22 -1.42
CA CYS A 68 13.79 7.50 -1.97
C CYS A 68 15.13 7.97 -1.42
N ARG A 69 15.52 7.57 -0.19
CA ARG A 69 16.86 7.87 0.36
C ARG A 69 17.97 7.10 -0.34
N THR A 70 17.65 5.93 -0.91
CA THR A 70 18.60 5.14 -1.70
C THR A 70 18.71 5.61 -3.14
N MET A 71 17.77 6.43 -3.62
CA MET A 71 17.68 6.85 -5.02
C MET A 71 18.18 8.30 -5.22
N PRO A 72 18.69 8.67 -6.42
CA PRO A 72 19.09 10.04 -6.70
C PRO A 72 17.88 10.96 -6.71
N HIS A 73 17.95 12.13 -6.07
CA HIS A 73 16.82 13.06 -5.97
C HIS A 73 16.19 13.39 -7.34
N ARG A 74 14.85 13.35 -7.45
CA ARG A 74 14.13 13.37 -8.73
C ARG A 74 14.45 14.60 -9.59
N ILE A 75 14.54 15.77 -8.96
CA ILE A 75 14.91 17.03 -9.64
C ILE A 75 16.35 16.98 -10.16
N VAL A 76 17.27 16.37 -9.40
CA VAL A 76 18.67 16.26 -9.79
C VAL A 76 18.81 15.31 -10.98
N LEU A 77 18.13 14.16 -10.92
CA LEU A 77 18.06 13.21 -12.03
C LEU A 77 17.48 13.85 -13.29
N PHE A 78 16.38 14.60 -13.17
CA PHE A 78 15.79 15.35 -14.28
C PHE A 78 16.80 16.32 -14.91
N ALA A 79 17.49 17.12 -14.09
CA ALA A 79 18.48 18.08 -14.59
C ALA A 79 19.65 17.39 -15.30
N GLN A 80 20.13 16.27 -14.75
CA GLN A 80 21.18 15.46 -15.36
C GLN A 80 20.72 14.84 -16.68
N LEU A 81 19.51 14.29 -16.74
CA LEU A 81 18.92 13.74 -17.97
C LEU A 81 18.72 14.82 -19.02
N TYR A 82 18.18 15.98 -18.65
CA TYR A 82 18.03 17.12 -19.55
C TYR A 82 19.38 17.49 -20.17
N GLN A 83 20.42 17.63 -19.34
CA GLN A 83 21.77 17.97 -19.81
C GLN A 83 22.38 16.88 -20.68
N ALA A 84 22.17 15.60 -20.35
CA ALA A 84 22.66 14.47 -21.12
C ALA A 84 21.98 14.37 -22.50
N LEU A 85 20.66 14.60 -22.56
CA LEU A 85 19.88 14.63 -23.81
C LEU A 85 20.28 15.80 -24.69
N GLU A 86 20.45 16.99 -24.11
CA GLU A 86 20.88 18.19 -24.85
C GLU A 86 22.28 18.03 -25.48
N LYS A 87 23.20 17.35 -24.77
CA LYS A 87 24.57 17.10 -25.24
C LYS A 87 24.74 15.80 -26.00
N SER A 88 23.66 15.04 -26.22
CA SER A 88 23.76 13.70 -26.78
C SER A 88 24.23 13.71 -28.24
N GLN A 89 25.16 12.82 -28.56
CA GLN A 89 25.64 12.56 -29.93
C GLN A 89 24.91 11.38 -30.59
N ASN A 90 23.95 10.77 -29.90
CA ASN A 90 23.20 9.63 -30.43
C ASN A 90 22.25 10.08 -31.56
N THR A 91 22.34 9.40 -32.70
CA THR A 91 21.58 9.72 -33.92
C THR A 91 20.07 9.58 -33.75
N GLU A 92 19.62 8.58 -32.98
CA GLU A 92 18.21 8.34 -32.69
C GLU A 92 17.62 9.48 -31.84
N ILE A 93 18.31 9.84 -30.75
CA ILE A 93 17.92 10.94 -29.86
C ILE A 93 17.87 12.28 -30.64
N GLN A 94 18.90 12.58 -31.43
CA GLN A 94 18.94 13.81 -32.23
C GLN A 94 17.80 13.88 -33.25
N SER A 95 17.49 12.76 -33.91
CA SER A 95 16.40 12.68 -34.89
C SER A 95 15.02 12.99 -34.28
N TYR A 96 14.78 12.53 -33.04
CA TYR A 96 13.54 12.76 -32.32
C TYR A 96 13.45 14.19 -31.77
N LEU A 97 14.51 14.66 -31.11
CA LEU A 97 14.53 15.94 -30.41
C LEU A 97 14.49 17.13 -31.36
N GLN A 98 15.15 17.03 -32.53
CA GLN A 98 15.24 18.11 -33.52
C GLN A 98 15.64 19.47 -32.89
N CYS A 99 16.46 19.44 -31.84
CA CYS A 99 16.87 20.60 -31.02
C CYS A 99 15.72 21.43 -30.45
N LYS A 100 14.51 20.87 -30.28
CA LYS A 100 13.38 21.58 -29.68
C LYS A 100 13.41 21.44 -28.16
N ALA A 101 13.61 22.55 -27.45
CA ALA A 101 13.66 22.59 -25.98
C ALA A 101 12.46 21.88 -25.33
N LYS A 102 11.24 22.09 -25.83
CA LYS A 102 10.02 21.42 -25.33
C LYS A 102 10.12 19.89 -25.37
N LYS A 103 10.64 19.33 -26.47
CA LYS A 103 10.81 17.87 -26.61
C LYS A 103 11.88 17.32 -25.67
N ILE A 104 12.94 18.10 -25.41
CA ILE A 104 13.98 17.72 -24.44
C ILE A 104 13.38 17.65 -23.04
N THR A 105 12.61 18.67 -22.64
CA THR A 105 11.93 18.71 -21.34
C THR A 105 10.96 17.54 -21.17
N GLU A 106 10.09 17.29 -22.17
CA GLU A 106 9.12 16.18 -22.12
C GLU A 106 9.80 14.81 -22.05
N LEU A 107 10.87 14.60 -22.84
CA LEU A 107 11.62 13.35 -22.82
C LEU A 107 12.39 13.18 -21.51
N ALA A 108 13.02 14.23 -20.99
CA ALA A 108 13.71 14.20 -19.71
C ALA A 108 12.76 13.86 -18.57
N ASP A 109 11.55 14.45 -18.55
CA ASP A 109 10.53 14.15 -17.53
C ASP A 109 10.03 12.69 -17.66
N THR A 110 9.74 12.25 -18.89
CA THR A 110 9.33 10.87 -19.15
C THR A 110 10.38 9.85 -18.70
N LEU A 111 11.65 10.08 -19.05
CA LEU A 111 12.76 9.22 -18.62
C LEU A 111 12.97 9.29 -17.11
N THR A 112 12.82 10.46 -16.49
CA THR A 112 12.93 10.60 -15.03
C THR A 112 11.87 9.75 -14.34
N ALA A 113 10.61 9.82 -14.80
CA ALA A 113 9.51 9.01 -14.26
C ALA A 113 9.76 7.51 -14.48
N LEU A 114 10.19 7.12 -15.68
CA LEU A 114 10.53 5.74 -16.02
C LEU A 114 11.67 5.21 -15.14
N PHE A 115 12.78 5.93 -15.03
CA PHE A 115 13.93 5.49 -14.26
C PHE A 115 13.59 5.35 -12.78
N TYR A 116 12.74 6.23 -12.25
CA TYR A 116 12.20 6.09 -10.90
C TYR A 116 11.30 4.86 -10.73
N SER A 117 10.43 4.56 -11.69
CA SER A 117 9.57 3.36 -11.59
C SER A 117 10.39 2.08 -11.63
N TYR A 118 11.39 2.00 -12.53
CA TYR A 118 12.31 0.86 -12.57
C TYR A 118 13.16 0.77 -11.29
N GLY A 119 13.69 1.90 -10.83
CA GLY A 119 14.48 1.98 -9.61
C GLY A 119 13.73 1.52 -8.36
N LYS A 120 12.47 1.95 -8.21
CA LYS A 120 11.58 1.57 -7.10
C LYS A 120 11.28 0.06 -7.09
N GLU A 121 10.97 -0.51 -8.25
CA GLU A 121 10.71 -1.95 -8.37
C GLU A 121 12.01 -2.79 -8.34
N GLY A 122 13.17 -2.12 -8.46
CA GLY A 122 14.48 -2.74 -8.62
C GLY A 122 14.67 -3.39 -9.99
N LEU A 123 13.79 -3.13 -10.97
CA LEU A 123 13.85 -3.79 -12.27
C LEU A 123 15.05 -3.30 -13.10
N GLU A 124 15.61 -4.21 -13.89
CA GLU A 124 16.57 -3.83 -14.92
C GLU A 124 15.80 -3.34 -16.15
N LEU A 125 16.31 -2.28 -16.79
CA LEU A 125 15.74 -1.80 -18.04
C LEU A 125 15.90 -2.88 -19.11
N GLN A 126 14.78 -3.36 -19.64
CA GLN A 126 14.74 -4.35 -20.71
C GLN A 126 15.02 -3.76 -22.10
N SER A 127 15.37 -2.47 -22.17
CA SER A 127 15.72 -1.78 -23.41
C SER A 127 17.20 -1.95 -23.71
N GLU A 128 17.55 -2.49 -24.87
CA GLU A 128 18.92 -2.40 -25.37
C GLU A 128 19.13 -1.03 -26.03
N GLY A 129 20.14 -0.28 -25.59
CA GLY A 129 20.55 0.96 -26.26
C GLY A 129 20.82 2.14 -25.33
N TRP A 130 20.55 3.35 -25.83
CA TRP A 130 20.95 4.59 -25.15
C TRP A 130 20.19 4.84 -23.83
N GLN A 131 18.97 4.30 -23.68
CA GLN A 131 18.18 4.43 -22.45
C GLN A 131 18.82 3.67 -21.29
N GLU A 132 19.31 2.45 -21.55
CA GLU A 132 20.01 1.65 -20.55
C GLU A 132 21.35 2.30 -20.18
N GLU A 133 22.10 2.81 -21.16
CA GLU A 133 23.36 3.51 -20.90
C GLU A 133 23.13 4.73 -20.00
N LEU A 134 22.13 5.56 -20.31
CA LEU A 134 21.78 6.71 -19.48
C LEU A 134 21.33 6.29 -18.08
N TYR A 135 20.57 5.21 -17.95
CA TYR A 135 20.15 4.70 -16.65
C TYR A 135 21.33 4.25 -15.81
N ARG A 136 22.24 3.44 -16.37
CA ARG A 136 23.44 2.96 -15.67
C ARG A 136 24.36 4.11 -15.26
N GLN A 137 24.48 5.15 -16.10
CA GLN A 137 25.32 6.31 -15.81
C GLN A 137 24.72 7.25 -14.77
N LEU A 138 23.42 7.53 -14.83
CA LEU A 138 22.79 8.61 -14.06
C LEU A 138 21.97 8.10 -12.87
N PHE A 139 21.48 6.87 -12.91
CA PHE A 139 20.64 6.28 -11.87
C PHE A 139 21.46 5.34 -10.97
N LEU A 140 22.19 5.94 -10.02
CA LEU A 140 22.99 5.19 -9.05
C LEU A 140 22.23 5.08 -7.71
N ARG A 141 21.86 3.85 -7.34
CA ARG A 141 21.28 3.58 -6.01
C ARG A 141 22.38 3.39 -4.98
N GLN A 142 22.23 4.03 -3.83
CA GLN A 142 23.10 3.85 -2.68
C GLN A 142 22.58 2.69 -1.80
N PRO A 143 23.47 1.90 -1.17
CA PRO A 143 23.04 0.86 -0.26
C PRO A 143 22.28 1.46 0.92
N LEU A 144 21.27 0.73 1.40
CA LEU A 144 20.50 1.15 2.56
C LEU A 144 21.39 1.14 3.82
N GLN A 145 21.71 2.32 4.34
CA GLN A 145 22.50 2.48 5.56
C GLN A 145 21.59 2.89 6.72
N LEU A 146 21.43 2.00 7.68
CA LEU A 146 20.68 2.25 8.91
C LEU A 146 21.57 1.99 10.12
N SER A 147 21.57 2.93 11.07
CA SER A 147 22.36 2.86 12.31
C SER A 147 21.63 2.18 13.48
N ALA A 148 20.35 1.83 13.29
CA ALA A 148 19.49 1.24 14.31
C ALA A 148 18.75 0.01 13.75
N PRO A 149 18.29 -0.92 14.61
CA PRO A 149 17.43 -2.02 14.21
C PRO A 149 16.21 -1.54 13.43
N LEU A 150 15.83 -2.29 12.39
CA LEU A 150 14.72 -1.97 11.52
C LEU A 150 13.50 -2.84 11.85
N HIS A 151 12.37 -2.19 12.11
CA HIS A 151 11.10 -2.86 12.39
C HIS A 151 10.14 -2.60 11.22
N CYS A 152 9.77 -3.62 10.45
CA CYS A 152 8.83 -3.48 9.34
C CYS A 152 7.44 -3.94 9.77
N PHE A 153 6.48 -3.01 9.83
CA PHE A 153 5.14 -3.25 10.33
C PHE A 153 4.12 -3.28 9.19
N ALA A 154 3.44 -4.42 9.02
CA ALA A 154 2.45 -4.70 7.98
C ALA A 154 2.94 -4.45 6.54
N CYS A 155 4.25 -4.59 6.30
CA CYS A 155 4.82 -4.50 4.96
C CYS A 155 4.63 -5.84 4.23
N HIS A 156 3.54 -6.00 3.48
CA HIS A 156 3.23 -7.25 2.77
C HIS A 156 3.55 -7.23 1.28
N PHE A 157 3.84 -6.07 0.69
CA PHE A 157 3.76 -5.90 -0.77
C PHE A 157 5.01 -5.19 -1.30
N LEU A 158 6.17 -5.79 -1.07
CA LEU A 158 7.46 -5.28 -1.54
C LEU A 158 8.01 -6.20 -2.62
N SER A 159 8.73 -5.60 -3.58
CA SER A 159 9.44 -6.38 -4.59
C SER A 159 10.52 -7.24 -3.95
N GLU A 160 10.87 -8.35 -4.60
CA GLU A 160 11.92 -9.26 -4.11
C GLU A 160 13.22 -8.50 -3.82
N LYS A 161 13.65 -7.63 -4.75
CA LYS A 161 14.85 -6.81 -4.58
C LYS A 161 14.76 -5.86 -3.38
N THR A 162 13.60 -5.27 -3.14
CA THR A 162 13.38 -4.43 -1.95
C THR A 162 13.54 -5.25 -0.67
N TRP A 163 13.00 -6.48 -0.63
CA TRP A 163 13.22 -7.38 0.49
C TRP A 163 14.69 -7.76 0.67
N HIS A 164 15.39 -8.10 -0.42
CA HIS A 164 16.85 -8.36 -0.38
C HIS A 164 17.61 -7.19 0.25
N GLU A 165 17.31 -5.95 -0.14
CA GLU A 165 17.94 -4.75 0.42
C GLU A 165 17.62 -4.55 1.91
N ILE A 166 16.35 -4.68 2.30
CA ILE A 166 15.90 -4.55 3.70
C ILE A 166 16.57 -5.61 4.58
N LEU A 167 16.65 -6.85 4.09
CA LEU A 167 17.14 -8.01 4.85
C LEU A 167 18.67 -8.11 4.89
N GLN A 168 19.39 -7.19 4.26
CA GLN A 168 20.84 -7.01 4.43
C GLN A 168 21.20 -6.18 5.68
N VAL A 169 20.23 -5.50 6.30
CA VAL A 169 20.43 -4.78 7.55
C VAL A 169 20.73 -5.77 8.69
N GLU A 170 21.57 -5.38 9.65
CA GLU A 170 22.09 -6.29 10.69
C GLU A 170 21.01 -6.92 11.59
N SER A 171 19.98 -6.14 11.91
CA SER A 171 18.86 -6.53 12.77
C SER A 171 17.54 -6.07 12.17
N VAL A 172 16.69 -7.04 11.80
CA VAL A 172 15.39 -6.79 11.17
C VAL A 172 14.30 -7.59 11.86
N SER A 173 13.23 -6.92 12.27
CA SER A 173 12.02 -7.56 12.80
C SER A 173 10.83 -7.23 11.90
N LEU A 174 10.17 -8.26 11.40
CA LEU A 174 9.00 -8.14 10.51
C LEU A 174 7.73 -8.48 11.30
N TYR A 175 6.70 -7.65 11.20
CA TYR A 175 5.40 -7.85 11.86
C TYR A 175 4.34 -7.94 10.77
N LEU A 176 3.93 -9.16 10.44
CA LEU A 176 3.08 -9.45 9.29
C LEU A 176 1.71 -9.93 9.75
N PHE A 177 0.65 -9.33 9.19
CA PHE A 177 -0.70 -9.85 9.31
C PHE A 177 -0.80 -11.21 8.61
N SER A 178 -1.22 -12.24 9.33
CA SER A 178 -1.51 -13.56 8.79
C SER A 178 -3.00 -13.87 8.97
N PRO A 179 -3.76 -14.06 7.88
CA PRO A 179 -5.21 -14.29 7.94
C PRO A 179 -5.60 -15.66 8.50
N CYS A 180 -4.64 -16.58 8.61
CA CYS A 180 -4.84 -17.93 9.12
C CYS A 180 -3.65 -18.46 9.89
N GLN A 181 -3.90 -19.45 10.74
CA GLN A 181 -2.86 -20.12 11.54
C GLN A 181 -2.20 -21.29 10.80
N HIS A 182 -2.71 -21.65 9.63
CA HIS A 182 -2.19 -22.74 8.81
C HIS A 182 -1.23 -22.22 7.74
N PHE A 183 -0.34 -23.09 7.27
CA PHE A 183 0.52 -22.80 6.13
C PHE A 183 -0.33 -22.55 4.86
N TRP A 184 -0.12 -21.39 4.22
CA TRP A 184 -0.97 -20.92 3.12
C TRP A 184 -0.20 -20.31 1.94
N GLU A 185 1.12 -20.49 1.89
CA GLU A 185 2.00 -19.97 0.83
C GLU A 185 1.77 -20.65 -0.53
N ASP A 186 1.48 -21.95 -0.52
CA ASP A 186 1.30 -22.77 -1.72
C ASP A 186 -0.14 -22.82 -2.24
N LEU A 187 -1.04 -22.01 -1.67
CA LEU A 187 -2.43 -22.02 -2.09
C LEU A 187 -2.56 -21.60 -3.56
N SER A 188 -3.31 -22.40 -4.30
CA SER A 188 -3.63 -22.12 -5.70
C SER A 188 -4.99 -21.44 -5.83
N THR A 189 -5.07 -20.40 -6.66
CA THR A 189 -6.34 -19.78 -7.06
C THR A 189 -7.24 -20.78 -7.80
N HIS A 190 -8.53 -20.48 -7.90
CA HIS A 190 -9.46 -21.33 -8.66
C HIS A 190 -9.02 -21.52 -10.13
N TRP A 191 -8.46 -20.47 -10.76
CA TRP A 191 -7.96 -20.54 -12.12
C TRP A 191 -6.72 -21.42 -12.27
N GLU A 192 -5.76 -21.33 -11.34
CA GLU A 192 -4.58 -22.17 -11.31
C GLU A 192 -4.95 -23.64 -11.08
N LYS A 193 -5.84 -23.92 -10.13
CA LYS A 193 -6.38 -25.27 -9.88
C LYS A 193 -6.98 -25.86 -11.14
N LYS A 194 -7.83 -25.11 -11.85
CA LYS A 194 -8.45 -25.55 -13.10
C LYS A 194 -7.40 -25.89 -14.17
N LYS A 195 -6.35 -25.06 -14.31
CA LYS A 195 -5.25 -25.29 -15.24
C LYS A 195 -4.45 -26.55 -14.88
N LEU A 196 -4.08 -26.72 -13.61
CA LEU A 196 -3.36 -27.89 -13.11
C LEU A 196 -4.14 -29.19 -13.34
N LEU A 197 -5.45 -29.20 -13.06
CA LEU A 197 -6.33 -30.35 -13.28
C LEU A 197 -6.54 -30.68 -14.77
N GLN A 198 -6.44 -29.70 -15.65
CA GLN A 198 -6.48 -29.92 -17.11
C GLN A 198 -5.18 -30.56 -17.62
N CYS A 199 -4.03 -30.19 -17.05
CA CYS A 199 -2.73 -30.75 -17.39
C CYS A 199 -2.43 -32.09 -16.68
N ALA A 200 -3.22 -32.46 -15.66
CA ALA A 200 -3.00 -33.66 -14.87
C ALA A 200 -3.47 -34.94 -15.58
N ASN A 201 -2.67 -36.01 -15.45
CA ASN A 201 -3.04 -37.33 -15.92
C ASN A 201 -4.31 -37.84 -15.21
N PRO A 202 -5.17 -38.63 -15.88
CA PRO A 202 -6.45 -39.10 -15.31
C PRO A 202 -6.32 -39.85 -13.97
N LEU A 203 -5.21 -40.57 -13.77
CA LEU A 203 -4.93 -41.36 -12.57
C LEU A 203 -4.54 -40.50 -11.36
N SER A 204 -3.80 -39.40 -11.56
CA SER A 204 -3.36 -38.50 -10.50
C SER A 204 -4.34 -37.35 -10.25
N ARG A 205 -5.27 -37.10 -11.17
CA ARG A 205 -6.23 -36.00 -11.09
C ARG A 205 -7.09 -36.02 -9.83
N ARG A 206 -7.52 -37.20 -9.36
CA ARG A 206 -8.31 -37.33 -8.13
C ARG A 206 -7.51 -36.99 -6.87
N GLN A 207 -6.26 -37.43 -6.80
CA GLN A 207 -5.36 -37.11 -5.68
C GLN A 207 -5.02 -35.62 -5.67
N LEU A 208 -4.70 -35.06 -6.84
CA LEU A 208 -4.45 -33.63 -7.00
C LEU A 208 -5.68 -32.79 -6.63
N GLN A 209 -6.88 -33.23 -7.00
CA GLN A 209 -8.12 -32.55 -6.62
C GLN A 209 -8.31 -32.52 -5.10
N SER A 210 -8.10 -33.64 -4.40
CA SER A 210 -8.20 -33.68 -2.93
C SER A 210 -7.24 -32.70 -2.27
N TYR A 211 -5.98 -32.69 -2.70
CA TYR A 211 -4.95 -31.76 -2.19
C TYR A 211 -5.33 -30.29 -2.42
N LEU A 212 -5.86 -29.97 -3.61
CA LEU A 212 -6.29 -28.62 -3.95
C LEU A 212 -7.59 -28.20 -3.23
N GLU A 213 -8.37 -29.12 -2.68
CA GLU A 213 -9.63 -28.81 -2.01
C GLU A 213 -9.47 -28.40 -0.55
N GLU A 214 -8.30 -28.55 0.07
CA GLU A 214 -8.13 -28.29 1.52
C GLU A 214 -8.20 -26.80 1.92
N ALA A 215 -8.05 -25.88 0.95
CA ALA A 215 -7.90 -24.46 1.24
C ALA A 215 -9.19 -23.63 1.12
N PRO A 216 -9.40 -22.59 1.98
CA PRO A 216 -10.50 -21.65 1.84
C PRO A 216 -10.45 -20.89 0.51
N PRO A 217 -11.56 -20.81 -0.24
CA PRO A 217 -11.58 -20.19 -1.56
C PRO A 217 -11.29 -18.67 -1.52
N LEU A 218 -11.70 -17.97 -0.46
CA LEU A 218 -11.44 -16.54 -0.29
C LEU A 218 -9.94 -16.27 -0.18
N LEU A 219 -9.25 -16.99 0.70
CA LEU A 219 -7.81 -16.86 0.88
C LEU A 219 -7.03 -17.27 -0.38
N ALA A 220 -7.44 -18.37 -1.01
CA ALA A 220 -6.81 -18.84 -2.24
C ALA A 220 -6.85 -17.77 -3.36
N ASN A 221 -7.98 -17.08 -3.52
CA ASN A 221 -8.17 -16.12 -4.60
C ASN A 221 -7.65 -14.70 -4.26
N TRP A 222 -7.81 -14.23 -3.02
CA TRP A 222 -7.44 -12.86 -2.64
C TRP A 222 -6.09 -12.76 -1.92
N GLY A 223 -5.58 -13.86 -1.38
CA GLY A 223 -4.30 -13.89 -0.67
C GLY A 223 -3.05 -13.88 -1.56
N LYS A 224 -3.18 -13.80 -2.89
CA LYS A 224 -2.04 -13.98 -3.81
C LYS A 224 -0.85 -13.10 -3.44
N MET A 225 -1.07 -11.83 -3.19
CA MET A 225 0.02 -10.89 -2.88
C MET A 225 0.76 -11.26 -1.59
N GLY A 226 0.05 -11.69 -0.55
CA GLY A 226 0.68 -12.14 0.69
C GLY A 226 1.49 -13.42 0.50
N ARG A 227 0.98 -14.38 -0.29
CA ARG A 227 1.71 -15.61 -0.63
C ARG A 227 3.02 -15.35 -1.35
N GLU A 228 3.01 -14.44 -2.33
CA GLU A 228 4.25 -14.09 -3.04
C GLU A 228 5.29 -13.48 -2.10
N THR A 229 4.87 -12.68 -1.12
CA THR A 229 5.79 -12.19 -0.09
C THR A 229 6.30 -13.29 0.83
N LEU A 230 5.45 -14.22 1.26
CA LEU A 230 5.89 -15.36 2.08
C LEU A 230 6.94 -16.21 1.35
N LYS A 231 6.73 -16.50 0.06
CA LYS A 231 7.72 -17.20 -0.79
C LYS A 231 9.08 -16.52 -0.85
N ILE A 232 9.09 -15.19 -0.94
CA ILE A 232 10.33 -14.42 -0.94
C ILE A 232 11.02 -14.55 0.42
N LEU A 233 10.26 -14.50 1.51
CA LEU A 233 10.78 -14.57 2.87
C LEU A 233 11.24 -15.98 3.27
N ASP A 234 10.67 -17.03 2.69
CA ASP A 234 11.07 -18.44 2.90
C ASP A 234 12.54 -18.70 2.51
N ALA A 235 13.09 -17.89 1.60
CA ALA A 235 14.50 -17.95 1.23
C ALA A 235 15.48 -17.51 2.35
N TYR A 236 14.98 -17.08 3.50
CA TYR A 236 15.79 -16.55 4.61
C TYR A 236 15.47 -17.21 5.94
N ASP A 237 16.50 -17.33 6.77
CA ASP A 237 16.36 -17.83 8.13
C ASP A 237 15.79 -16.75 9.06
N PHE A 238 14.54 -16.94 9.50
CA PHE A 238 13.88 -16.12 10.52
C PHE A 238 13.66 -16.91 11.82
N HIS A 239 13.75 -16.22 12.96
CA HIS A 239 13.09 -16.68 14.17
C HIS A 239 11.62 -16.29 14.11
N ILE A 240 10.75 -17.29 13.99
CA ILE A 240 9.31 -17.09 13.80
C ILE A 240 8.59 -17.19 15.15
N GLU A 241 7.76 -16.19 15.44
CA GLU A 241 6.83 -16.17 16.57
C GLU A 241 5.42 -15.85 16.07
N GLU A 242 4.42 -16.57 16.57
CA GLU A 242 3.05 -16.44 16.09
C GLU A 242 2.06 -16.32 17.25
N SER A 243 1.07 -15.45 17.10
CA SER A 243 -0.03 -15.35 18.06
C SER A 243 -1.34 -15.07 17.34
N TYR A 244 -2.21 -16.08 17.35
CA TYR A 244 -3.53 -16.03 16.73
C TYR A 244 -4.62 -15.98 17.80
N THR A 245 -5.65 -15.18 17.56
CA THR A 245 -6.76 -15.03 18.50
C THR A 245 -7.98 -15.79 18.00
N GLU A 246 -8.49 -16.72 18.81
CA GLU A 246 -9.74 -17.41 18.48
C GLU A 246 -10.93 -16.44 18.53
N GLU A 247 -11.64 -16.35 17.41
CA GLU A 247 -12.87 -15.57 17.29
C GLU A 247 -14.02 -16.28 18.00
N LYS A 248 -14.62 -15.65 19.02
CA LYS A 248 -15.63 -16.26 19.91
C LYS A 248 -17.07 -15.92 19.57
N GLY A 249 -17.33 -15.01 18.64
CA GLY A 249 -18.68 -14.62 18.27
C GLY A 249 -19.41 -15.64 17.38
N ASP A 250 -20.74 -15.59 17.38
CA ASP A 250 -21.60 -16.42 16.53
C ASP A 250 -22.20 -15.65 15.34
N SER A 251 -21.74 -14.41 15.12
CA SER A 251 -22.16 -13.61 13.97
C SER A 251 -21.68 -14.22 12.65
N ALA A 252 -22.33 -13.87 11.55
CA ALA A 252 -21.89 -14.29 10.21
C ALA A 252 -20.42 -13.91 9.95
N LEU A 253 -20.03 -12.69 10.35
CA LEU A 253 -18.65 -12.20 10.26
C LEU A 253 -17.68 -12.98 11.16
N SER A 254 -18.05 -13.24 12.41
CA SER A 254 -17.22 -13.99 13.35
C SER A 254 -16.99 -15.43 12.86
N GLN A 255 -18.03 -16.09 12.37
CA GLN A 255 -17.92 -17.44 11.80
C GLN A 255 -17.09 -17.44 10.52
N LEU A 256 -17.24 -16.45 9.64
CA LEU A 256 -16.41 -16.31 8.45
C LEU A 256 -14.93 -16.14 8.82
N ARG A 257 -14.61 -15.27 9.79
CA ARG A 257 -13.25 -15.05 10.29
C ARG A 257 -12.68 -16.32 10.92
N ARG A 258 -13.46 -17.03 11.74
CA ARG A 258 -13.06 -18.32 12.35
C ARG A 258 -12.76 -19.38 11.29
N ASN A 259 -13.66 -19.53 10.31
CA ASN A 259 -13.48 -20.46 9.19
C ASN A 259 -12.26 -20.12 8.34
N LEU A 260 -11.98 -18.82 8.14
CA LEU A 260 -10.76 -18.38 7.46
C LEU A 260 -9.50 -18.70 8.28
N LEU A 261 -9.53 -18.45 9.59
CA LEU A 261 -8.41 -18.65 10.51
C LEU A 261 -8.02 -20.13 10.61
N THR A 262 -9.01 -21.01 10.75
CA THR A 262 -8.86 -22.44 11.09
C THR A 262 -9.05 -23.40 9.91
N PHE A 263 -9.43 -22.89 8.74
CA PHE A 263 -9.81 -23.64 7.53
C PHE A 263 -11.05 -24.55 7.72
N GLU A 264 -11.84 -24.29 8.76
CA GLU A 264 -13.11 -24.98 8.98
C GLU A 264 -14.17 -24.60 7.94
N ARG A 265 -15.09 -25.54 7.67
CA ARG A 265 -16.23 -25.35 6.75
C ARG A 265 -17.54 -25.38 7.52
N THR A 266 -17.66 -24.57 8.55
CA THR A 266 -18.91 -24.46 9.30
C THR A 266 -19.93 -23.62 8.53
N PRO A 267 -21.24 -23.93 8.64
CA PRO A 267 -22.28 -23.07 8.06
C PRO A 267 -22.22 -21.66 8.64
N ILE A 268 -22.33 -20.66 7.78
CA ILE A 268 -22.34 -19.25 8.18
C ILE A 268 -23.79 -18.82 8.49
N ALA A 269 -24.00 -18.19 9.63
CA ALA A 269 -25.27 -17.62 10.07
C ALA A 269 -25.74 -16.52 9.11
N GLN A 270 -27.05 -16.25 9.12
CA GLN A 270 -27.62 -15.12 8.39
C GLN A 270 -28.00 -14.02 9.38
N ASP A 271 -27.19 -12.97 9.44
CA ASP A 271 -27.43 -11.79 10.26
C ASP A 271 -27.05 -10.50 9.49
N ARG A 272 -26.90 -9.38 10.20
CA ARG A 272 -26.53 -8.07 9.62
C ARG A 272 -25.04 -7.71 9.75
N SER A 273 -24.20 -8.61 10.26
CA SER A 273 -22.76 -8.38 10.38
C SER A 273 -22.06 -8.33 9.01
N ILE A 274 -22.64 -9.00 8.01
CA ILE A 274 -22.28 -8.87 6.59
C ILE A 274 -23.57 -8.64 5.82
N ALA A 275 -23.71 -7.47 5.20
CA ALA A 275 -24.89 -7.10 4.44
C ALA A 275 -24.52 -6.61 3.04
N ILE A 276 -25.31 -7.00 2.05
CA ILE A 276 -25.21 -6.52 0.67
C ILE A 276 -26.43 -5.66 0.40
N PHE A 277 -26.21 -4.41 0.02
CA PHE A 277 -27.28 -3.47 -0.29
C PHE A 277 -27.43 -3.29 -1.79
N GLN A 278 -28.66 -3.35 -2.29
CA GLN A 278 -28.97 -3.02 -3.67
C GLN A 278 -29.30 -1.53 -3.76
N THR A 279 -28.46 -0.77 -4.45
CA THR A 279 -28.48 0.71 -4.44
C THR A 279 -28.90 1.32 -5.78
N GLY A 280 -28.88 0.55 -6.87
CA GLY A 280 -29.15 1.03 -8.23
C GLY A 280 -27.86 1.40 -8.97
N SER A 281 -27.91 2.41 -9.84
CA SER A 281 -26.76 2.85 -10.66
C SER A 281 -26.35 4.30 -10.39
N SER A 282 -26.91 4.94 -9.36
CA SER A 282 -26.62 6.34 -9.02
C SER A 282 -25.75 6.41 -7.76
N PRO A 283 -24.55 7.01 -7.84
CA PRO A 283 -23.70 7.25 -6.66
C PRO A 283 -24.43 8.01 -5.55
N TRP A 284 -25.34 8.90 -5.91
CA TRP A 284 -26.21 9.58 -4.95
C TRP A 284 -27.00 8.61 -4.06
N ARG A 285 -27.69 7.65 -4.70
CA ARG A 285 -28.56 6.70 -3.99
C ARG A 285 -27.74 5.75 -3.11
N GLU A 286 -26.53 5.42 -3.53
CA GLU A 286 -25.57 4.68 -2.70
C GLU A 286 -25.23 5.44 -1.42
N ILE A 287 -24.94 6.74 -1.52
CA ILE A 287 -24.61 7.58 -0.35
C ILE A 287 -25.83 7.79 0.57
N GLU A 288 -27.04 7.92 0.03
CA GLU A 288 -28.26 7.96 0.86
C GLU A 288 -28.43 6.69 1.70
N ILE A 289 -28.31 5.53 1.07
CA ILE A 289 -28.42 4.24 1.76
C ILE A 289 -27.28 4.06 2.77
N LEU A 290 -26.07 4.49 2.42
CA LEU A 290 -24.93 4.49 3.33
C LEU A 290 -25.21 5.35 4.57
N LYS A 291 -25.74 6.57 4.39
CA LYS A 291 -26.12 7.46 5.49
C LYS A 291 -27.13 6.80 6.43
N GLU A 292 -28.19 6.22 5.90
CA GLU A 292 -29.22 5.53 6.70
C GLU A 292 -28.62 4.40 7.56
N ASN A 293 -27.66 3.65 7.01
CA ASN A 293 -26.98 2.57 7.73
C ASN A 293 -26.02 3.10 8.80
N ILE A 294 -25.24 4.15 8.50
CA ILE A 294 -24.35 4.80 9.47
C ILE A 294 -25.16 5.33 10.66
N GLU A 295 -26.28 6.02 10.40
CA GLU A 295 -27.17 6.51 11.46
C GLU A 295 -27.79 5.38 12.28
N HIS A 296 -28.11 4.25 11.63
CA HIS A 296 -28.62 3.07 12.34
C HIS A 296 -27.58 2.49 13.30
N LEU A 297 -26.34 2.34 12.86
CA LEU A 297 -25.22 1.85 13.68
C LEU A 297 -24.88 2.83 14.82
N ALA A 298 -24.89 4.13 14.53
CA ALA A 298 -24.68 5.16 15.55
C ALA A 298 -25.77 5.13 16.63
N LYS A 299 -27.03 4.92 16.25
CA LYS A 299 -28.15 4.72 17.20
C LYS A 299 -27.99 3.45 18.05
N GLN A 300 -27.27 2.44 17.56
CA GLN A 300 -26.92 1.22 18.30
C GLN A 300 -25.71 1.40 19.23
N GLY A 301 -25.06 2.56 19.21
CA GLY A 301 -23.95 2.90 20.10
C GLY A 301 -22.56 2.77 19.48
N THR A 302 -22.44 2.43 18.19
CA THR A 302 -21.15 2.42 17.50
C THR A 302 -20.69 3.86 17.25
N PRO A 303 -19.51 4.28 17.73
CA PRO A 303 -19.02 5.63 17.50
C PRO A 303 -18.62 5.81 16.03
N PHE A 304 -18.76 7.03 15.49
CA PHE A 304 -18.37 7.33 14.11
C PHE A 304 -16.88 7.10 13.84
N SER A 305 -16.03 7.20 14.86
CA SER A 305 -14.58 6.93 14.76
C SER A 305 -14.25 5.48 14.38
N ASP A 306 -15.17 4.56 14.65
CA ASP A 306 -14.97 3.12 14.42
C ASP A 306 -15.58 2.68 13.07
N MET A 307 -16.09 3.64 12.29
CA MET A 307 -16.68 3.41 10.98
C MET A 307 -15.71 3.87 9.89
N VAL A 308 -15.44 2.98 8.93
CA VAL A 308 -14.65 3.29 7.73
C VAL A 308 -15.50 3.01 6.49
N VAL A 309 -15.46 3.94 5.55
CA VAL A 309 -16.10 3.81 4.24
C VAL A 309 -15.02 3.87 3.18
N LEU A 310 -14.98 2.87 2.31
CA LEU A 310 -14.01 2.77 1.23
C LEU A 310 -14.75 2.86 -0.10
N ALA A 311 -14.21 3.64 -1.04
CA ALA A 311 -14.71 3.77 -2.40
C ALA A 311 -13.55 3.57 -3.38
N PRO A 312 -13.79 2.96 -4.56
CA PRO A 312 -12.74 2.74 -5.56
C PRO A 312 -12.21 4.06 -6.16
N ASP A 313 -13.05 5.08 -6.26
CA ASP A 313 -12.72 6.43 -6.69
C ASP A 313 -13.46 7.41 -5.79
N ILE A 314 -12.80 7.87 -4.72
CA ILE A 314 -13.43 8.75 -3.73
C ILE A 314 -13.82 10.10 -4.32
N ASP A 315 -13.03 10.64 -5.26
CA ASP A 315 -13.24 11.95 -5.87
C ASP A 315 -14.61 12.02 -6.57
N SER A 316 -15.02 10.94 -7.23
CA SER A 316 -16.34 10.83 -7.87
C SER A 316 -17.52 10.88 -6.89
N TYR A 317 -17.33 10.46 -5.64
CA TYR A 317 -18.39 10.41 -4.62
C TYR A 317 -18.46 11.68 -3.77
N VAL A 318 -17.38 12.46 -3.68
CA VAL A 318 -17.33 13.54 -2.69
C VAL A 318 -18.45 14.58 -2.83
N PRO A 319 -18.82 15.08 -4.02
CA PRO A 319 -19.93 16.05 -4.12
C PRO A 319 -21.23 15.51 -3.51
N PHE A 320 -21.47 14.20 -3.62
CA PHE A 320 -22.63 13.54 -3.07
C PHE A 320 -22.51 13.30 -1.56
N ILE A 321 -21.31 12.96 -1.06
CA ILE A 321 -21.04 12.85 0.37
C ILE A 321 -21.28 14.21 1.04
N GLU A 322 -20.68 15.29 0.52
CA GLU A 322 -20.82 16.64 1.07
C GLU A 322 -22.28 17.10 1.08
N PHE A 323 -23.03 16.82 0.01
CA PHE A 323 -24.44 17.16 -0.05
C PHE A 323 -25.30 16.33 0.93
N VAL A 324 -25.16 15.00 0.93
CA VAL A 324 -26.06 14.10 1.65
C VAL A 324 -25.74 14.04 3.15
N PHE A 325 -24.46 14.06 3.51
CA PHE A 325 -24.04 14.00 4.91
C PHE A 325 -24.28 15.35 5.58
N SER A 326 -23.92 16.47 4.93
CA SER A 326 -24.11 17.83 5.48
C SER A 326 -23.69 17.92 6.97
N ASP A 327 -24.33 18.79 7.76
CA ASP A 327 -24.08 18.95 9.21
C ASP A 327 -24.60 17.77 10.08
N ALA A 328 -25.14 16.70 9.49
CA ALA A 328 -25.83 15.64 10.23
C ALA A 328 -24.88 14.54 10.77
N ILE A 329 -23.74 14.31 10.12
CA ILE A 329 -22.79 13.25 10.48
C ILE A 329 -21.38 13.84 10.48
N PRO A 330 -20.59 13.66 11.54
CA PRO A 330 -19.18 14.04 11.51
C PRO A 330 -18.40 13.06 10.63
N TYR A 331 -17.74 13.57 9.59
CA TYR A 331 -16.91 12.76 8.69
C TYR A 331 -15.61 13.46 8.31
N ARG A 332 -14.67 12.68 7.80
CA ARG A 332 -13.44 13.17 7.15
C ARG A 332 -13.21 12.33 5.90
N ILE A 333 -13.01 13.00 4.77
CA ILE A 333 -12.66 12.34 3.52
C ILE A 333 -11.13 12.36 3.39
N LEU A 334 -10.55 11.21 3.10
CA LEU A 334 -9.12 11.01 2.86
C LEU A 334 -8.90 10.73 1.37
N ASP A 335 -7.64 10.80 0.93
CA ASP A 335 -7.21 10.44 -0.44
C ASP A 335 -7.82 11.28 -1.57
N VAL A 336 -8.18 12.53 -1.28
CA VAL A 336 -8.75 13.49 -2.25
C VAL A 336 -7.66 14.34 -2.89
N GLU A 337 -7.71 14.55 -4.21
CA GLU A 337 -6.78 15.45 -4.89
C GLU A 337 -6.93 16.93 -4.46
N ILE A 338 -5.96 17.43 -3.69
CA ILE A 338 -5.94 18.83 -3.19
C ILE A 338 -5.95 19.85 -4.35
N GLY A 339 -5.33 19.51 -5.48
CA GLY A 339 -5.13 20.40 -6.61
C GLY A 339 -6.43 20.95 -7.19
N GLN A 340 -7.48 20.13 -7.30
CA GLN A 340 -8.75 20.54 -7.88
C GLN A 340 -9.60 21.40 -6.93
N ARG A 341 -9.37 21.29 -5.61
CA ARG A 341 -10.18 21.96 -4.58
C ARG A 341 -9.59 23.23 -4.03
N SER A 342 -8.28 23.33 -3.99
CA SER A 342 -7.63 24.52 -3.46
C SER A 342 -7.79 25.67 -4.46
N HIS A 343 -8.76 26.55 -4.18
CA HIS A 343 -8.94 27.80 -4.94
C HIS A 343 -7.63 28.60 -5.02
N PHE A 344 -6.78 28.53 -3.99
CA PHE A 344 -5.46 29.12 -3.99
C PHE A 344 -4.53 28.46 -5.02
N LEU A 345 -4.42 27.13 -5.05
CA LEU A 345 -3.58 26.43 -6.04
C LEU A 345 -4.09 26.66 -7.47
N GLN A 346 -5.41 26.62 -7.66
CA GLN A 346 -6.03 26.94 -8.95
C GLN A 346 -5.71 28.38 -9.38
N GLY A 347 -5.82 29.35 -8.47
CA GLY A 347 -5.41 30.73 -8.70
C GLY A 347 -3.92 30.85 -9.05
N LEU A 348 -3.05 30.14 -8.33
CA LEU A 348 -1.61 30.10 -8.60
C LEU A 348 -1.31 29.52 -10.00
N TYR A 349 -1.94 28.40 -10.38
CA TYR A 349 -1.78 27.82 -11.72
C TYR A 349 -2.23 28.79 -12.81
N ARG A 350 -3.36 29.47 -12.62
CA ARG A 350 -3.85 30.51 -13.54
C ARG A 350 -2.89 31.68 -13.64
N LEU A 351 -2.26 32.08 -12.54
CA LEU A 351 -1.27 33.16 -12.49
C LEU A 351 0.04 32.76 -13.19
N LEU A 352 0.52 31.53 -12.99
CA LEU A 352 1.73 31.02 -13.65
C LEU A 352 1.52 30.80 -15.16
N ALA A 353 0.31 30.43 -15.57
CA ALA A 353 -0.10 30.28 -16.97
C ALA A 353 -0.74 31.56 -17.55
N PHE A 354 -0.51 32.72 -16.92
CA PHE A 354 -1.23 33.95 -17.22
C PHE A 354 -1.05 34.38 -18.68
N GLN A 355 -2.19 34.67 -19.32
CA GLN A 355 -2.29 35.33 -20.61
C GLN A 355 -3.14 36.59 -20.42
N PRO A 356 -2.74 37.76 -20.97
CA PRO A 356 -3.46 39.02 -20.76
C PRO A 356 -4.96 38.95 -21.07
N GLU A 357 -5.34 38.14 -22.06
CA GLU A 357 -6.72 37.91 -22.51
C GLU A 357 -7.59 37.15 -21.49
N LYS A 358 -6.96 36.48 -20.51
CA LYS A 358 -7.61 35.66 -19.48
C LYS A 358 -7.62 36.32 -18.10
N ALA A 359 -7.32 37.62 -18.01
CA ALA A 359 -7.22 38.34 -16.74
C ALA A 359 -8.50 38.27 -15.88
N LEU A 360 -9.69 38.24 -16.51
CA LEU A 360 -10.95 38.12 -15.79
C LEU A 360 -11.11 36.77 -15.06
N LEU A 361 -10.53 35.67 -15.59
CA LEU A 361 -10.57 34.35 -14.96
C LEU A 361 -9.79 34.29 -13.63
N LEU A 362 -8.88 35.24 -13.37
CA LEU A 362 -8.18 35.32 -12.08
C LEU A 362 -9.09 35.81 -10.96
N PHE A 363 -10.08 36.66 -11.27
CA PHE A 363 -11.01 37.23 -10.30
C PHE A 363 -12.25 36.36 -10.04
N GLU A 364 -12.41 35.25 -10.77
CA GLU A 364 -13.49 34.27 -10.54
C GLU A 364 -13.18 33.32 -9.38
N THR A 365 -11.91 33.17 -9.02
CA THR A 365 -11.50 32.39 -7.84
C THR A 365 -11.63 33.24 -6.59
N SER A 366 -12.37 32.75 -5.59
CA SER A 366 -12.59 33.40 -4.29
C SER A 366 -11.34 33.68 -3.44
N SER A 367 -10.16 33.26 -3.92
CA SER A 367 -8.86 33.49 -3.28
C SER A 367 -8.18 34.79 -3.73
N PHE A 368 -8.76 35.51 -4.69
CA PHE A 368 -8.29 36.81 -5.18
C PHE A 368 -9.31 37.92 -4.96
#